data_AF-A0A2T6FIL7-F1
#
_entry.id   AF-A0A2T6FIL7-F1
#
_cell.length_a   1.000
_cell.length_b   1.000
_cell.length_c   1.000
_cell.angle_alpha   90.00
_cell.angle_beta   90.00
_cell.angle_gamma   90.00
#
_symmetry.space_group_name_H-M   'P 1'
#
loop_
_entity.id
_entity.type
_entity.pdbx_description
1 polymer ?
#
loop_
_entity_poly.entity_id
_entity_poly.type
_entity_poly.pdbx_seq_one_letter_code
_entity_poly.pdbx_strand_id
1 'polypeptide(L)'
;MTEILEAVTMTAATTDECIYCGKKEKHENKTKKKEPDLTTVESLPDNLQCSHIKLNVPIPGKYTKANHHLIPVKQCFLKVKRLAQIALSVNYNINSPTNGIALPTVCNMYEHDGKTQNFGQFSPAVKDGIAISMMQETGMQWHVGHHAYQLNDTASSDAPDEGEINHLPYDKEVQKMLVDICIDFYRDEHCQSDEDKSDKIKSQIDDICNAIRNKLNAFAKSPRNSAPFYVSKIASRYAFTS
;
A
#
# COMPACT_ATOMS: atom_id res chain seq x y z
N MET A 1 -36.88 -29.20 36.32
CA MET A 1 -36.87 -28.30 35.14
C MET A 1 -35.47 -27.73 35.01
N THR A 2 -34.71 -27.90 33.94
CA THR A 2 -34.69 -28.86 32.83
C THR A 2 -33.24 -28.76 32.37
N GLU A 3 -32.57 -29.88 32.16
CA GLU A 3 -31.29 -29.93 31.45
C GLU A 3 -31.46 -29.34 30.04
N ILE A 4 -30.36 -28.84 29.46
CA ILE A 4 -29.84 -29.18 28.13
C ILE A 4 -28.75 -28.15 27.81
N LEU A 5 -27.51 -28.59 27.91
CA LEU A 5 -26.41 -28.04 27.12
C LEU A 5 -25.80 -29.24 26.41
N GLU A 6 -26.54 -29.75 25.41
CA GLU A 6 -26.01 -30.76 24.50
C GLU A 6 -24.98 -30.08 23.60
N ALA A 7 -23.73 -30.49 23.79
CA ALA A 7 -22.67 -30.28 22.82
C ALA A 7 -23.11 -30.90 21.49
N VAL A 8 -23.30 -30.06 20.47
CA VAL A 8 -23.47 -30.52 19.10
C VAL A 8 -22.16 -31.19 18.67
N THR A 9 -22.12 -32.50 18.81
CA THR A 9 -21.12 -33.35 18.17
C THR A 9 -21.33 -33.25 16.67
N MET A 10 -20.41 -32.59 15.98
CA MET A 10 -20.34 -32.64 14.52
C MET A 10 -19.99 -34.08 14.12
N THR A 11 -21.01 -34.91 13.89
CA THR A 11 -20.84 -36.17 13.18
C THR A 11 -20.27 -35.85 11.81
N ALA A 12 -19.12 -36.46 11.47
CA ALA A 12 -18.50 -36.35 10.17
C ALA A 12 -19.55 -36.64 9.09
N ALA A 13 -19.96 -35.61 8.36
CA ALA A 13 -20.93 -35.71 7.29
C ALA A 13 -20.31 -36.53 6.15
N THR A 14 -20.61 -37.82 6.13
CA THR A 14 -20.48 -38.67 4.95
C THR A 14 -21.68 -38.40 4.05
N THR A 15 -21.59 -37.42 3.16
CA THR A 15 -22.32 -37.34 1.89
C THR A 15 -21.75 -36.17 1.10
N ASP A 16 -21.59 -36.33 -0.20
CA ASP A 16 -20.92 -35.42 -1.16
C ASP A 16 -21.61 -34.04 -1.33
N GLU A 17 -22.23 -33.48 -0.29
CA GLU A 17 -22.98 -32.23 -0.32
C GLU A 17 -22.31 -31.19 0.59
N CYS A 18 -22.07 -29.99 0.04
CA CYS A 18 -21.56 -28.86 0.81
C CYS A 18 -22.54 -28.51 1.93
N ILE A 19 -22.11 -28.57 3.19
CA ILE A 19 -22.93 -28.26 4.37
C ILE A 19 -23.52 -26.84 4.40
N TYR A 20 -23.01 -25.93 3.56
CA TYR A 20 -23.46 -24.55 3.47
C TYR A 20 -24.47 -24.30 2.34
N CYS A 21 -24.35 -24.97 1.20
CA CYS A 21 -25.24 -24.73 0.05
C CYS A 21 -26.00 -25.97 -0.44
N GLY A 22 -25.85 -27.13 0.20
CA GLY A 22 -26.61 -28.36 -0.09
C GLY A 22 -26.40 -28.96 -1.48
N LYS A 23 -25.46 -28.41 -2.26
CA LYS A 23 -25.16 -28.86 -3.62
C LYS A 23 -24.15 -30.02 -3.58
N LYS A 24 -24.44 -31.07 -4.36
CA LYS A 24 -23.50 -32.10 -4.78
C LYS A 24 -22.54 -31.56 -5.84
N GLU A 25 -21.78 -30.54 -5.52
CA GLU A 25 -20.65 -30.19 -6.36
C GLU A 25 -19.45 -31.00 -5.92
N LYS A 26 -18.80 -31.62 -6.89
CA LYS A 26 -17.49 -32.24 -6.72
C LYS A 26 -16.57 -31.16 -6.15
N HIS A 27 -16.36 -31.17 -4.84
CA HIS A 27 -15.08 -30.77 -4.26
C HIS A 27 -14.03 -31.81 -4.71
N GLU A 28 -13.94 -32.07 -6.02
CA GLU A 28 -12.79 -32.70 -6.64
C GLU A 28 -11.67 -31.71 -6.38
N ASN A 29 -10.93 -32.01 -5.31
CA ASN A 29 -9.65 -31.45 -4.98
C ASN A 29 -8.66 -31.93 -6.07
N LYS A 30 -8.93 -31.54 -7.33
CA LYS A 30 -8.09 -31.81 -8.49
C LYS A 30 -6.87 -30.93 -8.30
N THR A 31 -5.87 -31.55 -7.69
CA THR A 31 -4.64 -30.98 -7.16
C THR A 31 -4.84 -30.08 -5.94
N LYS A 32 -4.38 -30.54 -4.78
CA LYS A 32 -3.93 -29.62 -3.71
C LYS A 32 -2.86 -28.73 -4.34
N LYS A 33 -3.24 -27.58 -4.90
CA LYS A 33 -2.27 -26.55 -5.25
C LYS A 33 -1.50 -26.28 -3.96
N LYS A 34 -0.19 -26.51 -4.00
CA LYS A 34 0.69 -26.21 -2.87
C LYS A 34 0.42 -24.77 -2.47
N GLU A 35 0.14 -24.53 -1.18
CA GLU A 35 -0.05 -23.16 -0.70
C GLU A 35 1.14 -22.31 -1.14
N PRO A 36 0.90 -21.09 -1.68
CA PRO A 36 1.97 -20.21 -2.10
C PRO A 36 2.92 -19.92 -0.93
N ASP A 37 4.21 -20.09 -1.16
CA ASP A 37 5.24 -19.76 -0.18
C ASP A 37 5.47 -18.25 -0.14
N LEU A 38 4.90 -17.59 0.87
CA LEU A 38 5.01 -16.14 1.05
C LEU A 38 6.46 -15.66 1.25
N THR A 39 7.40 -16.54 1.62
CA THR A 39 8.81 -16.17 1.79
C THR A 39 9.51 -15.86 0.46
N THR A 40 8.94 -16.32 -0.65
CA THR A 40 9.46 -16.09 -2.01
C THR A 40 8.97 -14.78 -2.63
N VAL A 41 8.02 -14.08 -1.98
CA VAL A 41 7.45 -12.85 -2.51
C VAL A 41 8.35 -11.67 -2.17
N GLU A 42 8.99 -11.12 -3.20
CA GLU A 42 9.90 -10.00 -3.07
C GLU A 42 9.28 -8.68 -3.56
N SER A 43 9.81 -7.59 -2.99
CA SER A 43 9.52 -6.24 -3.49
C SER A 43 10.46 -5.98 -4.66
N LEU A 44 9.91 -5.87 -5.87
CA LEU A 44 10.69 -5.66 -7.10
C LEU A 44 10.29 -4.32 -7.75
N PRO A 45 10.73 -3.17 -7.21
CA PRO A 45 10.38 -1.85 -7.74
C PRO A 45 10.68 -1.66 -9.23
N ASP A 46 11.74 -2.26 -9.75
CA ASP A 46 12.11 -2.13 -11.17
C ASP A 46 11.05 -2.74 -12.11
N ASN A 47 10.36 -3.80 -11.67
CA ASN A 47 9.28 -4.44 -12.42
C ASN A 47 8.02 -3.58 -12.53
N LEU A 48 7.89 -2.53 -11.71
CA LEU A 48 6.78 -1.58 -11.79
C LEU A 48 6.87 -0.65 -13.02
N GLN A 49 8.03 -0.58 -13.69
CA GLN A 49 8.20 0.15 -14.96
C GLN A 49 7.60 1.56 -14.98
N CYS A 50 7.69 2.30 -13.87
CA CYS A 50 6.97 3.56 -13.75
C CYS A 50 7.54 4.61 -14.74
N SER A 51 6.64 5.37 -15.37
CA SER A 51 7.00 6.41 -16.34
C SER A 51 7.91 7.50 -15.73
N HIS A 52 8.66 8.22 -16.58
CA HIS A 52 9.56 9.27 -16.11
C HIS A 52 8.79 10.53 -15.68
N ILE A 53 9.22 11.14 -14.57
CA ILE A 53 8.77 12.45 -14.14
C ILE A 53 9.47 13.48 -15.04
N LYS A 54 8.69 14.29 -15.77
CA LYS A 54 9.21 15.42 -16.54
C LYS A 54 9.23 16.65 -15.63
N LEU A 55 10.39 17.29 -15.45
CA LEU A 55 10.45 18.61 -14.80
C LEU A 55 10.68 19.72 -15.80
N ASN A 56 10.16 20.90 -15.47
CA ASN A 56 10.19 22.08 -16.34
C ASN A 56 11.25 23.13 -15.92
N VAL A 57 12.04 22.91 -14.86
CA VAL A 57 13.11 23.85 -14.43
C VAL A 57 14.41 23.16 -14.00
N PRO A 58 15.55 23.87 -14.11
CA PRO A 58 16.83 23.43 -13.61
C PRO A 58 16.87 23.60 -12.08
N ILE A 59 16.38 22.62 -11.33
CA ILE A 59 16.66 22.55 -9.89
C ILE A 59 18.15 22.17 -9.73
N PRO A 60 18.94 22.88 -8.90
CA PRO A 60 20.30 22.46 -8.58
C PRO A 60 20.31 21.03 -8.01
N GLY A 61 21.19 20.18 -8.54
CA GLY A 61 21.31 18.78 -8.17
C GLY A 61 20.45 17.82 -9.02
N LYS A 62 21.01 16.65 -9.34
CA LYS A 62 20.31 15.58 -10.07
C LYS A 62 19.32 14.89 -9.13
N TYR A 63 18.04 15.26 -9.19
CA TYR A 63 16.99 14.40 -8.65
C TYR A 63 16.78 13.21 -9.60
N THR A 64 16.19 12.15 -9.08
CA THR A 64 15.80 10.97 -9.84
C THR A 64 14.37 10.57 -9.45
N LYS A 65 13.92 9.42 -9.91
CA LYS A 65 12.65 8.84 -9.54
C LYS A 65 12.86 7.53 -8.80
N ALA A 66 11.96 7.24 -7.87
CA ALA A 66 11.79 5.90 -7.34
C ALA A 66 10.50 5.31 -7.93
N ASN A 67 10.57 4.06 -8.35
CA ASN A 67 9.38 3.27 -8.60
C ASN A 67 8.81 2.88 -7.23
N HIS A 68 7.61 3.38 -6.93
CA HIS A 68 6.98 3.21 -5.63
C HIS A 68 5.78 2.26 -5.75
N HIS A 69 5.76 1.19 -4.95
CA HIS A 69 4.59 0.33 -4.82
C HIS A 69 3.46 1.08 -4.11
N LEU A 70 2.29 1.18 -4.74
CA LEU A 70 1.10 1.73 -4.12
C LEU A 70 0.67 0.89 -2.90
N ILE A 71 0.85 -0.43 -2.97
CA ILE A 71 0.72 -1.34 -1.84
C ILE A 71 2.11 -1.90 -1.52
N PRO A 72 2.80 -1.37 -0.49
CA PRO A 72 4.12 -1.86 -0.09
C PRO A 72 4.10 -3.37 0.19
N VAL A 73 4.92 -4.14 -0.53
CA VAL A 73 4.87 -5.61 -0.51
C VAL A 73 5.10 -6.17 0.90
N LYS A 74 6.25 -5.84 1.52
CA LYS A 74 6.64 -6.38 2.84
C LYS A 74 5.88 -5.74 4.00
N GLN A 75 5.56 -4.45 3.89
CA GLN A 75 4.96 -3.68 4.98
C GLN A 75 3.44 -3.77 5.01
N CYS A 76 2.76 -4.02 3.88
CA CYS A 76 1.30 -4.07 3.81
C CYS A 76 0.81 -5.42 3.28
N PHE A 77 1.13 -5.76 2.04
CA PHE A 77 0.57 -6.94 1.37
C PHE A 77 0.84 -8.24 2.13
N LEU A 78 2.09 -8.51 2.50
CA LEU A 78 2.49 -9.71 3.24
C LEU A 78 2.08 -9.71 4.72
N LYS A 79 1.57 -8.58 5.25
CA LYS A 79 1.02 -8.53 6.62
C LYS A 79 -0.39 -9.14 6.68
N VAL A 80 -1.15 -9.05 5.60
CA VAL A 80 -2.46 -9.72 5.47
C VAL A 80 -2.26 -11.09 4.79
N LYS A 81 -1.60 -12.01 5.51
CA LYS A 81 -1.11 -13.29 4.97
C LYS A 81 -2.17 -14.07 4.17
N ARG A 82 -3.40 -14.11 4.67
CA ARG A 82 -4.48 -14.86 4.01
C ARG A 82 -4.83 -14.26 2.65
N LEU A 83 -4.98 -12.93 2.56
CA LEU A 83 -5.20 -12.25 1.29
C LEU A 83 -4.05 -12.50 0.33
N ALA A 84 -2.80 -12.39 0.81
CA ALA A 84 -1.63 -12.62 -0.02
C ALA A 84 -1.60 -14.04 -0.60
N GLN A 85 -1.91 -15.06 0.21
CA GLN A 85 -2.02 -16.45 -0.26
C GLN A 85 -3.11 -16.60 -1.33
N ILE A 86 -4.29 -16.01 -1.12
CA ILE A 86 -5.38 -16.13 -2.09
C ILE A 86 -5.00 -15.40 -3.39
N ALA A 87 -4.49 -14.18 -3.30
CA ALA A 87 -4.03 -13.39 -4.45
C ALA A 87 -2.96 -14.14 -5.27
N LEU A 88 -1.98 -14.76 -4.61
CA LEU A 88 -0.96 -15.57 -5.30
C LEU A 88 -1.54 -16.83 -5.93
N SER A 89 -2.52 -17.48 -5.27
CA SER A 89 -3.17 -18.69 -5.81
C SER A 89 -3.93 -18.43 -7.12
N VAL A 90 -4.34 -17.17 -7.34
CA VAL A 90 -5.00 -16.69 -8.55
C VAL A 90 -4.05 -15.97 -9.51
N ASN A 91 -2.74 -16.09 -9.29
CA ASN A 91 -1.67 -15.48 -10.09
C ASN A 91 -1.69 -13.95 -10.13
N TYR A 92 -2.14 -13.29 -9.06
CA TYR A 92 -2.02 -11.83 -8.95
C TYR A 92 -0.54 -11.41 -8.81
N ASN A 93 -0.11 -10.44 -9.63
CA ASN A 93 1.25 -9.93 -9.62
C ASN A 93 1.32 -8.56 -8.93
N ILE A 94 1.71 -8.55 -7.64
CA ILE A 94 1.89 -7.31 -6.87
C ILE A 94 3.00 -6.40 -7.43
N ASN A 95 3.90 -6.93 -8.25
CA ASN A 95 4.98 -6.19 -8.91
C ASN A 95 4.59 -5.76 -10.34
N SER A 96 3.31 -5.81 -10.73
CA SER A 96 2.87 -5.32 -12.04
C SER A 96 3.03 -3.79 -12.17
N PRO A 97 3.20 -3.26 -13.39
CA PRO A 97 3.30 -1.80 -13.59
C PRO A 97 2.08 -1.02 -13.09
N THR A 98 0.89 -1.63 -13.14
CA THR A 98 -0.36 -1.05 -12.63
C THR A 98 -0.39 -0.90 -11.10
N ASN A 99 0.55 -1.50 -10.38
CA ASN A 99 0.70 -1.38 -8.93
C ASN A 99 1.75 -0.34 -8.51
N GLY A 100 2.35 0.35 -9.47
CA GLY A 100 3.40 1.33 -9.25
C GLY A 100 2.99 2.78 -9.52
N ILE A 101 3.76 3.70 -8.96
CA ILE A 101 3.79 5.12 -9.32
C ILE A 101 5.24 5.61 -9.23
N ALA A 102 5.66 6.50 -10.13
CA ALA A 102 6.96 7.16 -10.00
C ALA A 102 6.84 8.32 -9.02
N LEU A 103 7.75 8.44 -8.06
CA LEU A 103 7.80 9.57 -7.14
C LEU A 103 9.21 10.20 -7.12
N PRO A 104 9.31 11.52 -6.92
CA PRO A 104 10.59 12.21 -6.85
C PRO A 104 11.43 11.73 -5.67
N THR A 105 12.73 11.57 -5.92
CA THR A 105 13.77 11.26 -4.93
C THR A 105 15.10 11.88 -5.38
N VAL A 106 16.13 11.81 -4.56
CA VAL A 106 17.50 12.24 -4.92
C VAL A 106 18.35 11.10 -5.50
N CYS A 107 19.33 11.46 -6.34
CA CYS A 107 20.48 10.58 -6.58
C CYS A 107 21.30 10.44 -5.28
N ASN A 108 22.02 9.32 -5.13
CA ASN A 108 22.88 9.10 -3.96
C ASN A 108 23.87 10.25 -3.74
N MET A 109 24.51 10.72 -4.82
CA MET A 109 25.34 11.94 -4.81
C MET A 109 24.49 13.13 -5.25
N TYR A 110 24.44 14.18 -4.44
CA TYR A 110 23.67 15.39 -4.70
C TYR A 110 24.55 16.62 -4.53
N GLU A 111 24.42 17.55 -5.48
CA GLU A 111 25.14 18.82 -5.50
C GLU A 111 24.26 19.92 -4.92
N HIS A 112 24.75 20.57 -3.86
CA HIS A 112 24.10 21.69 -3.21
C HIS A 112 25.17 22.71 -2.83
N ASP A 113 24.96 23.98 -3.21
CA ASP A 113 25.89 25.09 -2.96
C ASP A 113 27.35 24.80 -3.37
N GLY A 114 27.53 24.20 -4.55
CA GLY A 114 28.84 23.86 -5.12
C GLY A 114 29.55 22.69 -4.42
N LYS A 115 28.87 21.96 -3.51
CA LYS A 115 29.38 20.75 -2.87
C LYS A 115 28.58 19.52 -3.29
N THR A 116 29.28 18.53 -3.82
CA THR A 116 28.70 17.23 -4.17
C THR A 116 29.03 16.19 -3.10
N GLN A 117 28.01 15.73 -2.38
CA GLN A 117 28.16 14.73 -1.33
C GLN A 117 26.96 13.78 -1.28
N ASN A 118 27.04 12.71 -0.49
CA ASN A 118 25.91 11.80 -0.37
C ASN A 118 24.72 12.54 0.25
N PHE A 119 23.50 12.34 -0.25
CA PHE A 119 22.32 13.05 0.29
C PHE A 119 22.16 12.82 1.80
N GLY A 120 22.48 11.61 2.27
CA GLY A 120 22.48 11.26 3.69
C GLY A 120 23.39 12.12 4.57
N GLN A 121 24.39 12.80 4.01
CA GLN A 121 25.35 13.64 4.74
C GLN A 121 24.89 15.09 4.91
N PHE A 122 23.83 15.53 4.23
CA PHE A 122 23.24 16.85 4.48
C PHE A 122 22.53 16.91 5.84
N SER A 123 22.48 18.11 6.42
CA SER A 123 21.70 18.39 7.62
C SER A 123 20.20 18.16 7.36
N PRO A 124 19.40 17.86 8.40
CA PRO A 124 17.95 17.70 8.25
C PRO A 124 17.27 18.91 7.59
N ALA A 125 17.67 20.14 7.95
CA ALA A 125 17.11 21.36 7.36
C ALA A 125 17.34 21.46 5.84
N VAL A 126 18.54 21.09 5.37
CA VAL A 126 18.84 21.07 3.92
C VAL A 126 18.03 19.99 3.22
N LYS A 127 17.90 18.79 3.82
CA LYS A 127 17.09 17.70 3.25
C LYS A 127 15.61 18.07 3.13
N ASP A 128 15.05 18.69 4.18
CA ASP A 128 13.67 19.17 4.19
C ASP A 128 13.46 20.25 3.11
N GLY A 129 14.39 21.22 3.00
CA GLY A 129 14.32 22.25 1.96
C GLY A 129 14.34 21.67 0.54
N ILE A 130 15.21 20.68 0.28
CA ILE A 130 15.27 19.98 -1.01
C ILE A 130 13.95 19.24 -1.28
N ALA A 131 13.44 18.49 -0.30
CA ALA A 131 12.18 17.76 -0.45
C ALA A 131 10.99 18.69 -0.72
N ILE A 132 10.88 19.80 0.01
CA ILE A 132 9.83 20.81 -0.18
C ILE A 132 9.92 21.42 -1.58
N SER A 133 11.11 21.82 -2.01
CA SER A 133 11.33 22.41 -3.34
C SER A 133 10.93 21.44 -4.46
N MET A 134 11.22 20.15 -4.28
CA MET A 134 10.81 19.10 -5.23
C MET A 134 9.30 18.91 -5.24
N MET A 135 8.64 18.88 -4.09
CA MET A 135 7.18 18.73 -4.03
C MET A 135 6.45 19.93 -4.63
N GLN A 136 6.96 21.14 -4.41
CA GLN A 136 6.45 22.37 -5.02
C GLN A 136 6.54 22.34 -6.54
N GLU A 137 7.69 21.95 -7.07
CA GLU A 137 7.92 21.95 -8.52
C GLU A 137 7.19 20.81 -9.22
N THR A 138 7.27 19.61 -8.66
CA THR A 138 6.73 18.41 -9.30
C THR A 138 5.21 18.29 -9.14
N GLY A 139 4.65 18.87 -8.08
CA GLY A 139 3.29 18.55 -7.64
C GLY A 139 3.15 17.07 -7.21
N MET A 140 4.25 16.40 -6.86
CA MET A 140 4.30 14.99 -6.46
C MET A 140 4.95 14.86 -5.08
N GLN A 141 4.57 13.84 -4.34
CA GLN A 141 5.12 13.62 -3.00
C GLN A 141 6.56 13.13 -3.01
N TRP A 142 7.36 13.60 -2.06
CA TRP A 142 8.71 13.12 -1.82
C TRP A 142 8.74 11.68 -1.32
N HIS A 143 9.41 10.78 -2.06
CA HIS A 143 9.42 9.34 -1.78
C HIS A 143 10.22 8.96 -0.52
N VAL A 144 11.28 9.70 -0.18
CA VAL A 144 12.21 9.30 0.89
C VAL A 144 11.58 9.60 2.25
N GLY A 145 11.57 8.61 3.15
CA GLY A 145 11.10 8.81 4.53
C GLY A 145 10.50 7.61 5.26
N HIS A 146 10.40 6.45 4.61
CA HIS A 146 9.67 5.26 5.09
C HIS A 146 8.15 5.50 5.27
N HIS A 147 7.33 4.49 4.96
CA HIS A 147 5.87 4.57 5.09
C HIS A 147 5.37 4.47 6.54
N ALA A 148 6.23 3.97 7.44
CA ALA A 148 5.98 3.85 8.86
C ALA A 148 6.62 5.03 9.60
N TYR A 149 5.86 6.10 9.82
CA TYR A 149 6.25 7.23 10.65
C TYR A 149 5.13 7.55 11.65
N GLN A 150 5.49 8.10 12.80
CA GLN A 150 4.52 8.61 13.76
C GLN A 150 4.21 10.07 13.43
N LEU A 151 2.93 10.41 13.35
CA LEU A 151 2.46 11.77 13.10
C LEU A 151 2.68 12.69 14.31
N ASN A 152 2.82 12.12 15.51
CA ASN A 152 2.90 12.88 16.77
C ASN A 152 4.35 13.25 17.16
N ASP A 153 5.36 12.84 16.39
CA ASP A 153 6.79 13.10 16.67
C ASP A 153 7.23 14.55 16.34
N THR A 154 6.34 15.54 16.37
CA THR A 154 6.65 16.97 16.16
C THR A 154 6.07 17.89 17.22
N ALA A 155 5.69 17.40 18.40
CA ALA A 155 5.45 18.28 19.55
C ALA A 155 6.79 18.81 20.11
N SER A 156 7.51 19.63 19.33
CA SER A 156 8.34 20.69 19.93
C SER A 156 7.38 21.81 20.33
N SER A 157 7.44 22.20 21.59
CA SER A 157 6.50 23.03 22.35
C SER A 157 6.20 24.46 21.85
N ASP A 158 6.60 24.84 20.64
CA ASP A 158 6.52 26.22 20.14
C ASP A 158 5.89 26.38 18.74
N ALA A 159 5.31 25.32 18.17
CA ALA A 159 4.52 25.45 16.95
C ALA A 159 3.07 25.88 17.31
N PRO A 160 2.48 26.86 16.62
CA PRO A 160 1.09 27.23 16.83
C PRO A 160 0.21 26.01 16.59
N ASP A 161 -0.94 25.99 17.26
CA ASP A 161 -1.98 24.96 17.28
C ASP A 161 -2.47 24.61 15.85
N GLU A 162 -1.62 23.91 15.08
CA GLU A 162 -1.90 23.41 13.74
C GLU A 162 -2.65 22.10 13.91
N GLY A 163 -3.96 22.15 13.64
CA GLY A 163 -4.93 21.11 13.93
C GLY A 163 -4.44 19.68 13.72
N GLU A 164 -4.77 18.82 14.69
CA GLU A 164 -4.46 17.39 14.71
C GLU A 164 -4.53 16.78 13.32
N ILE A 165 -3.38 16.28 12.83
CA ILE A 165 -3.31 15.47 11.63
C ILE A 165 -4.04 14.15 11.94
N ASN A 166 -5.35 14.14 11.72
CA ASN A 166 -6.27 13.05 12.08
C ASN A 166 -6.35 11.96 10.99
N HIS A 167 -5.22 11.43 10.55
CA HIS A 167 -5.18 10.26 9.67
C HIS A 167 -4.10 9.26 10.12
N LEU A 168 -4.19 7.99 9.72
CA LEU A 168 -3.15 7.02 10.07
C LEU A 168 -1.92 7.17 9.13
N PRO A 169 -0.76 6.61 9.51
CA PRO A 169 0.36 6.47 8.59
C PRO A 169 -0.02 5.64 7.37
N TYR A 170 0.68 5.88 6.25
CA TYR A 170 0.37 5.27 4.95
C TYR A 170 0.22 3.75 5.03
N ASP A 171 1.15 3.05 5.68
CA ASP A 171 1.12 1.60 5.78
C ASP A 171 -0.12 1.09 6.53
N LYS A 172 -0.59 1.84 7.53
CA LYS A 172 -1.77 1.50 8.33
C LYS A 172 -3.07 1.69 7.56
N GLU A 173 -3.19 2.78 6.81
CA GLU A 173 -4.34 2.97 5.93
C GLU A 173 -4.43 1.86 4.87
N VAL A 174 -3.31 1.52 4.24
CA VAL A 174 -3.28 0.44 3.24
C VAL A 174 -3.57 -0.91 3.88
N GLN A 175 -2.99 -1.23 5.04
CA GLN A 175 -3.29 -2.46 5.77
C GLN A 175 -4.78 -2.57 6.11
N LYS A 176 -5.42 -1.47 6.54
CA LYS A 176 -6.85 -1.44 6.82
C LYS A 176 -7.68 -1.79 5.58
N MET A 177 -7.40 -1.16 4.44
CA MET A 177 -8.10 -1.45 3.19
C MET A 177 -7.93 -2.93 2.75
N LEU A 178 -6.74 -3.51 2.93
CA LEU A 178 -6.50 -4.93 2.64
C LEU A 178 -7.25 -5.86 3.60
N VAL A 179 -7.39 -5.49 4.87
CA VAL A 179 -8.18 -6.25 5.85
C VAL A 179 -9.66 -6.20 5.50
N ASP A 180 -10.17 -5.06 5.04
CA ASP A 180 -11.56 -4.90 4.62
C ASP A 180 -11.91 -5.87 3.46
N ILE A 181 -11.02 -6.04 2.48
CA ILE A 181 -11.18 -7.06 1.42
C ILE A 181 -11.31 -8.46 2.02
N CYS A 182 -10.47 -8.81 3.00
CA CYS A 182 -10.56 -10.11 3.66
C CYS A 182 -11.92 -10.30 4.34
N ILE A 183 -12.39 -9.30 5.08
CA ILE A 183 -13.67 -9.37 5.79
C ILE A 183 -14.81 -9.56 4.79
N ASP A 184 -14.84 -8.81 3.70
CA ASP A 184 -15.85 -8.94 2.65
C ASP A 184 -15.82 -10.31 2.00
N PHE A 185 -14.63 -10.84 1.72
CA PHE A 185 -14.46 -12.18 1.17
C PHE A 185 -14.96 -13.29 2.13
N TYR A 186 -14.79 -13.10 3.45
CA TYR A 186 -15.32 -14.04 4.45
C TYR A 186 -16.84 -13.96 4.61
N ARG A 187 -17.45 -12.80 4.32
CA ARG A 187 -18.89 -12.58 4.43
C ARG A 187 -19.66 -13.02 3.18
N ASP A 188 -19.00 -13.12 2.04
CA ASP A 188 -19.64 -13.52 0.78
C ASP A 188 -20.04 -15.02 0.81
N GLU A 189 -21.27 -15.32 0.41
CA GLU A 189 -21.86 -16.66 0.51
C GLU A 189 -21.07 -17.70 -0.32
N HIS A 190 -20.90 -18.88 0.26
CA HIS A 190 -19.81 -19.81 0.00
C HIS A 190 -19.81 -20.58 -1.34
N CYS A 191 -20.62 -20.22 -2.34
CA CYS A 191 -20.76 -21.03 -3.57
C CYS A 191 -20.72 -20.20 -4.88
N GLN A 192 -19.78 -19.26 -5.02
CA GLN A 192 -19.37 -18.71 -6.34
C GLN A 192 -18.30 -19.59 -7.00
N SER A 193 -18.23 -19.56 -8.34
CA SER A 193 -17.19 -20.27 -9.10
C SER A 193 -15.79 -19.74 -8.77
N ASP A 194 -14.77 -20.58 -8.92
CA ASP A 194 -13.38 -20.20 -8.62
C ASP A 194 -12.87 -19.08 -9.55
N GLU A 195 -13.39 -18.97 -10.77
CA GLU A 195 -13.06 -17.91 -11.74
C GLU A 195 -13.61 -16.56 -11.29
N ASP A 196 -14.89 -16.50 -10.88
CA ASP A 196 -15.54 -15.26 -10.41
C ASP A 196 -14.85 -14.73 -9.14
N LYS A 197 -14.48 -15.62 -8.22
CA LYS A 197 -13.75 -15.26 -6.99
C LYS A 197 -12.34 -14.75 -7.29
N SER A 198 -11.66 -15.32 -8.30
CA SER A 198 -10.34 -14.89 -8.73
C SER A 198 -10.37 -13.45 -9.25
N ASP A 199 -11.28 -13.16 -10.17
CA ASP A 199 -11.34 -11.85 -10.82
C ASP A 199 -11.80 -10.77 -9.85
N LYS A 200 -12.72 -11.11 -8.93
CA LYS A 200 -13.14 -10.23 -7.84
C LYS A 200 -11.96 -9.79 -6.97
N ILE A 201 -11.13 -10.71 -6.50
CA ILE A 201 -9.98 -10.37 -5.63
C ILE A 201 -8.98 -9.49 -6.37
N LYS A 202 -8.66 -9.81 -7.63
CA LYS A 202 -7.75 -8.98 -8.44
C LYS A 202 -8.29 -7.57 -8.58
N SER A 203 -9.57 -7.44 -8.95
CA SER A 203 -10.25 -6.15 -9.08
C SER A 203 -10.22 -5.36 -7.76
N GLN A 204 -10.52 -6.00 -6.63
CA GLN A 204 -10.52 -5.31 -5.34
C GLN A 204 -9.13 -4.78 -4.94
N ILE A 205 -8.06 -5.53 -5.21
CA ILE A 205 -6.69 -5.05 -4.95
C ILE A 205 -6.32 -3.93 -5.93
N ASP A 206 -6.68 -4.06 -7.21
CA ASP A 206 -6.48 -3.01 -8.22
C ASP A 206 -7.25 -1.73 -7.86
N ASP A 207 -8.45 -1.84 -7.29
CA ASP A 207 -9.25 -0.71 -6.82
C ASP A 207 -8.57 0.04 -5.68
N ILE A 208 -7.91 -0.67 -4.73
CA ILE A 208 -7.07 -0.04 -3.72
C ILE A 208 -5.94 0.76 -4.40
N CYS A 209 -5.22 0.13 -5.34
CA CYS A 209 -4.14 0.81 -6.08
C CYS A 209 -4.66 2.06 -6.80
N ASN A 210 -5.82 1.98 -7.45
CA ASN A 210 -6.42 3.10 -8.15
C ASN A 210 -6.85 4.22 -7.20
N ALA A 211 -7.45 3.88 -6.05
CA ALA A 211 -7.83 4.85 -5.03
C ALA A 211 -6.62 5.62 -4.49
N ILE A 212 -5.54 4.90 -4.15
CA ILE A 212 -4.29 5.50 -3.68
C ILE A 212 -3.68 6.38 -4.77
N ARG A 213 -3.55 5.86 -6.00
CA ARG A 213 -2.99 6.60 -7.14
C ARG A 213 -3.73 7.92 -7.38
N ASN A 214 -5.06 7.88 -7.35
CA ASN A 214 -5.89 9.06 -7.53
C ASN A 214 -5.60 10.12 -6.45
N LYS A 215 -5.40 9.70 -5.21
CA LYS A 215 -5.02 10.57 -4.10
C LYS A 215 -3.62 11.16 -4.27
N LEU A 216 -2.64 10.33 -4.60
CA LEU A 216 -1.27 10.78 -4.86
C LEU A 216 -1.21 11.78 -6.03
N ASN A 217 -1.97 11.54 -7.11
CA ASN A 217 -2.06 12.47 -8.25
C ASN A 217 -2.82 13.77 -7.90
N ALA A 218 -3.75 13.73 -6.94
CA ALA A 218 -4.47 14.92 -6.50
C ALA A 218 -3.59 15.90 -5.70
N PHE A 219 -2.42 15.45 -5.24
CA PHE A 219 -1.43 16.28 -4.55
C PHE A 219 -1.01 17.52 -5.37
N ALA A 220 -0.89 17.39 -6.69
CA ALA A 220 -0.56 18.50 -7.58
C ALA A 220 -1.60 19.63 -7.59
N LYS A 221 -2.88 19.30 -7.33
CA LYS A 221 -3.96 20.30 -7.25
C LYS A 221 -4.02 20.95 -5.88
N SER A 222 -3.90 20.14 -4.84
CA SER A 222 -3.77 20.59 -3.46
C SER A 222 -3.12 19.46 -2.67
N PRO A 223 -2.02 19.71 -1.96
CA PRO A 223 -1.33 18.69 -1.16
C PRO A 223 -2.25 17.98 -0.15
N ARG A 224 -3.23 18.70 0.42
CA ARG A 224 -4.25 18.15 1.34
C ARG A 224 -5.17 17.11 0.70
N ASN A 225 -5.39 17.18 -0.61
CA ASN A 225 -6.25 16.23 -1.32
C ASN A 225 -5.67 14.81 -1.38
N SER A 226 -4.38 14.66 -1.09
CA SER A 226 -3.77 13.34 -0.99
C SER A 226 -4.10 12.60 0.30
N ALA A 227 -4.74 13.25 1.28
CA ALA A 227 -5.15 12.59 2.51
C ALA A 227 -6.05 11.36 2.24
N PRO A 228 -5.82 10.24 2.94
CA PRO A 228 -4.84 10.07 4.02
C PRO A 228 -3.45 9.56 3.56
N PHE A 229 -3.22 9.41 2.25
CA PHE A 229 -2.04 8.75 1.71
C PHE A 229 -0.86 9.72 1.54
N TYR A 230 0.00 9.78 2.56
CA TYR A 230 1.28 10.51 2.49
C TYR A 230 2.46 9.53 2.63
N VAL A 231 3.25 9.40 1.57
CA VAL A 231 4.31 8.38 1.45
C VAL A 231 5.52 8.65 2.37
N SER A 232 5.64 9.86 2.92
CA SER A 232 6.69 10.28 3.85
C SER A 232 6.18 11.34 4.84
N LYS A 233 6.84 11.44 6.01
CA LYS A 233 6.54 12.45 7.03
C LYS A 233 6.64 13.88 6.48
N ILE A 234 7.64 14.15 5.63
CA ILE A 234 7.83 15.48 5.03
C ILE A 234 6.72 15.82 4.04
N ALA A 235 6.18 14.85 3.30
CA ALA A 235 5.04 15.06 2.41
C ALA A 235 3.76 15.37 3.19
N SER A 236 3.53 14.69 4.32
CA SER A 236 2.43 15.00 5.23
C SER A 236 2.59 16.41 5.80
N ARG A 237 3.75 16.76 6.39
CA ARG A 237 4.02 18.12 6.91
C ARG A 237 3.78 19.19 5.85
N TYR A 238 4.39 19.04 4.67
CA TYR A 238 4.20 19.98 3.57
C TYR A 238 2.73 20.19 3.23
N ALA A 239 1.92 19.13 3.24
CA ALA A 239 0.51 19.25 2.91
C ALA A 239 -0.32 20.09 3.89
N PHE A 240 0.10 20.17 5.15
CA PHE A 240 -0.62 20.95 6.17
C PHE A 240 -0.05 22.36 6.36
N THR A 241 1.21 22.59 5.96
CA THR A 241 1.89 23.90 6.07
C THR A 241 1.91 24.72 4.79
N SER A 242 1.45 24.18 3.65
CA SER A 242 1.39 24.88 2.35
C SER A 242 -0.01 25.38 1.97
#